data_AF-A0A920W5B6-F1
#
_entry.id   AF-A0A920W5B6-F1
#
_cell.length_a   1.000
_cell.length_b   1.000
_cell.length_c   1.000
_cell.angle_alpha   90.00
_cell.angle_beta   90.00
_cell.angle_gamma   90.00
#
_symmetry.space_group_name_H-M   'P 1'
#
loop_
_entity.id
_entity.type
_entity.pdbx_description
1 polymer ?
#
loop_
_entity_poly.entity_id
_entity_poly.type
_entity_poly.pdbx_seq_one_letter_code
_entity_poly.pdbx_strand_id
1 'polypeptide(L)'
;MWGGVHPIIYPEDAIEHADAVCTGEGEFAFESFLGLIKNNQNYCTAPGFWFRTDTGVIKNTNLPLMSKEEMDLLPPLMYQDGELIYHCDRGFTSLHTDDFLEFTGLSYNTVWSIGCPLKCTFCGNSKFIEYDNAYRNLRHSSPRTVIDEIKRAVSKHPHISTVAFHDDSFLLCLTRCCRNSANFGRKK
;
A
#
# COMPACT_ATOMS: atom_id res chain seq x y z
N MET A 1 15.60 2.26 6.16
CA MET A 1 14.84 2.42 4.90
C MET A 1 13.48 3.00 5.23
N TRP A 2 13.05 4.06 4.54
CA TRP A 2 11.72 4.66 4.69
C TRP A 2 10.90 4.49 3.41
N GLY A 3 9.58 4.59 3.52
CA GLY A 3 8.64 4.59 2.41
C GLY A 3 7.35 5.30 2.79
N GLY A 4 6.38 5.35 1.88
CA GLY A 4 5.09 6.01 2.10
C GLY A 4 5.07 7.45 1.60
N VAL A 5 4.06 8.22 2.04
CA VAL A 5 3.72 9.51 1.44
C VAL A 5 4.88 10.50 1.43
N HIS A 6 5.57 10.71 2.56
CA HIS A 6 6.65 11.70 2.66
C HIS A 6 7.84 11.37 1.73
N PRO A 7 8.42 10.15 1.75
CA PRO A 7 9.42 9.75 0.78
C PRO A 7 9.02 9.85 -0.70
N ILE A 8 7.74 9.79 -1.03
CA ILE A 8 7.26 9.94 -2.41
C ILE A 8 7.17 11.42 -2.80
N ILE A 9 6.60 12.27 -1.92
CA ILE A 9 6.36 13.69 -2.25
C ILE A 9 7.59 14.57 -2.07
N TYR A 10 8.52 14.18 -1.19
CA TYR A 10 9.75 14.92 -0.90
C TYR A 10 10.95 14.00 -0.62
N PRO A 11 11.38 13.21 -1.62
CA PRO A 11 12.43 12.21 -1.46
C PRO A 11 13.79 12.82 -1.09
N GLU A 12 14.08 14.06 -1.52
CA GLU A 12 15.32 14.77 -1.19
C GLU A 12 15.47 15.01 0.31
N ASP A 13 14.40 15.38 1.01
CA ASP A 13 14.39 15.56 2.46
C ASP A 13 14.52 14.20 3.17
N ALA A 14 13.74 13.21 2.74
CA ALA A 14 13.73 11.89 3.38
C ALA A 14 15.10 11.17 3.32
N ILE A 15 15.82 11.28 2.19
CA ILE A 15 17.11 10.60 1.98
C ILE A 15 18.26 11.25 2.77
N GLU A 16 18.09 12.46 3.29
CA GLU A 16 19.06 13.07 4.22
C GLU A 16 19.07 12.36 5.58
N HIS A 17 17.97 11.68 5.93
CA HIS A 17 17.80 11.04 7.23
C HIS A 17 17.86 9.50 7.15
N ALA A 18 17.32 8.89 6.10
CA ALA A 18 17.31 7.43 5.93
C ALA A 18 18.39 6.91 4.97
N ASP A 19 18.93 5.71 5.22
CA ASP A 19 19.95 5.10 4.33
C ASP A 19 19.38 4.72 2.95
N ALA A 20 18.07 4.52 2.88
CA ALA A 20 17.35 4.26 1.66
C ALA A 20 15.91 4.78 1.78
N VAL A 21 15.35 5.26 0.67
CA VAL A 21 13.94 5.68 0.59
C VAL A 21 13.26 5.05 -0.62
N CYS A 22 12.05 4.50 -0.43
CA CYS A 22 11.19 4.07 -1.52
C CYS A 22 10.40 5.27 -2.04
N THR A 23 10.55 5.60 -3.31
CA THR A 23 9.98 6.82 -3.92
C THR A 23 8.71 6.56 -4.74
N GLY A 24 8.12 5.37 -4.62
CA GLY A 24 6.90 4.96 -5.33
C GLY A 24 6.12 3.89 -4.58
N GLU A 25 5.39 3.06 -5.34
CA GLU A 25 4.71 1.88 -4.79
C GLU A 25 5.73 0.85 -4.30
N GLY A 26 5.54 0.38 -3.08
CA GLY A 26 6.55 -0.37 -2.34
C GLY A 26 6.45 -1.88 -2.52
N GLU A 27 5.32 -2.39 -2.97
CA GLU A 27 4.97 -3.81 -2.99
C GLU A 27 5.99 -4.62 -3.81
N PHE A 28 6.10 -4.31 -5.11
CA PHE A 28 7.03 -5.00 -6.01
C PHE A 28 8.45 -4.42 -5.95
N ALA A 29 8.59 -3.15 -5.57
CA ALA A 29 9.90 -2.52 -5.39
C ALA A 29 10.66 -3.21 -4.25
N PHE A 30 9.99 -3.40 -3.11
CA PHE A 30 10.56 -4.06 -1.94
C PHE A 30 10.81 -5.55 -2.20
N GLU A 31 9.94 -6.23 -2.95
CA GLU A 31 10.21 -7.60 -3.41
C GLU A 31 11.52 -7.67 -4.21
N SER A 32 11.71 -6.77 -5.17
CA SER A 32 12.93 -6.68 -5.98
C SER A 32 14.17 -6.42 -5.13
N PHE A 33 14.08 -5.47 -4.19
CA PHE A 33 15.14 -5.16 -3.24
C PHE A 33 15.50 -6.38 -2.37
N LEU A 34 14.50 -7.06 -1.81
CA LEU A 34 14.70 -8.24 -0.97
C LEU A 34 15.32 -9.40 -1.76
N GLY A 35 14.91 -9.57 -3.03
CA GLY A 35 15.49 -10.54 -3.94
C GLY A 35 16.98 -10.32 -4.17
N LEU A 36 17.40 -9.07 -4.41
CA LEU A 36 18.82 -8.72 -4.56
C LEU A 36 19.62 -9.05 -3.30
N ILE A 37 19.10 -8.73 -2.11
CA ILE A 37 19.75 -9.07 -0.83
C ILE A 37 19.89 -10.58 -0.67
N LYS A 38 18.79 -11.33 -0.86
CA LYS A 38 18.78 -12.80 -0.69
C LYS A 38 19.76 -13.51 -1.62
N ASN A 39 19.95 -12.96 -2.82
CA ASN A 39 20.89 -13.50 -3.81
C ASN A 39 22.31 -12.94 -3.67
N ASN A 40 22.60 -12.18 -2.61
CA ASN A 40 23.89 -11.54 -2.36
C ASN A 40 24.36 -10.66 -3.54
N GLN A 41 23.41 -10.01 -4.21
CA GLN A 41 23.62 -9.07 -5.30
C GLN A 41 23.64 -7.63 -4.76
N ASN A 42 24.10 -6.69 -5.58
CA ASN A 42 24.11 -5.28 -5.21
C ASN A 42 22.67 -4.75 -5.08
N TYR A 43 22.17 -4.62 -3.86
CA TYR A 43 20.82 -4.13 -3.59
C TYR A 43 20.63 -2.64 -3.93
N CYS A 44 21.71 -1.87 -4.06
CA CYS A 44 21.62 -0.46 -4.45
C CYS A 44 21.13 -0.26 -5.89
N THR A 45 20.96 -1.33 -6.67
CA THR A 45 20.33 -1.30 -8.01
C THR A 45 18.82 -1.55 -7.97
N ALA A 46 18.22 -1.75 -6.79
CA ALA A 46 16.79 -2.00 -6.67
C ALA A 46 15.96 -0.84 -7.27
N PRO A 47 15.03 -1.12 -8.19
CA PRO A 47 14.16 -0.09 -8.76
C PRO A 47 13.22 0.46 -7.67
N GLY A 48 12.81 1.72 -7.82
CA GLY A 48 11.94 2.40 -6.86
C GLY A 48 12.60 2.87 -5.58
N PHE A 49 13.93 2.72 -5.46
CA PHE A 49 14.68 3.16 -4.28
C PHE A 49 15.75 4.19 -4.60
N TRP A 50 15.90 5.15 -3.69
CA TRP A 50 17.11 5.95 -3.59
C TRP A 50 17.94 5.43 -2.42
N PHE A 51 19.25 5.41 -2.59
CA PHE A 51 20.21 4.95 -1.57
C PHE A 51 21.22 6.03 -1.27
N ARG A 52 21.41 6.32 0.00
CA ARG A 52 22.49 7.17 0.47
C ARG A 52 23.76 6.33 0.59
N THR A 53 24.84 6.80 -0.02
CA THR A 53 26.15 6.18 0.03
C THR A 53 27.19 7.23 0.46
N ASP A 54 28.40 6.76 0.78
CA ASP A 54 29.51 7.64 1.16
C ASP A 54 29.89 8.65 0.05
N THR A 55 29.52 8.36 -1.20
CA THR A 55 29.85 9.17 -2.39
C THR A 55 28.68 9.99 -2.91
N GLY A 56 27.50 9.92 -2.29
CA GLY A 56 26.31 10.65 -2.71
C GLY A 56 25.04 9.82 -2.65
N VAL A 57 24.05 10.16 -3.49
CA VAL A 57 22.76 9.46 -3.53
C VAL A 57 22.59 8.77 -4.88
N ILE A 58 22.39 7.45 -4.85
CA ILE A 58 21.98 6.67 -6.02
C ILE A 58 20.46 6.81 -6.15
N LYS A 59 19.98 7.32 -7.28
CA LYS A 59 18.55 7.56 -7.54
C LYS A 59 18.04 6.62 -8.62
N ASN A 60 17.47 5.47 -8.24
CA ASN A 60 16.89 4.56 -9.22
C ASN A 60 15.48 5.00 -9.62
N THR A 61 15.07 4.63 -10.83
CA THR A 61 13.73 4.92 -11.35
C THR A 61 12.69 4.02 -10.71
N ASN A 62 11.47 4.54 -10.51
CA ASN A 62 10.35 3.73 -10.05
C ASN A 62 9.97 2.63 -11.05
N LEU A 63 9.37 1.57 -10.52
CA LEU A 63 8.61 0.62 -11.31
C LEU A 63 7.33 1.30 -11.85
N PRO A 64 6.74 0.75 -12.92
CA PRO A 64 5.38 1.13 -13.31
C PRO A 64 4.41 0.95 -12.14
N LEU A 65 3.40 1.81 -12.06
CA LEU A 65 2.30 1.63 -11.12
C LEU A 65 1.61 0.27 -11.34
N MET A 66 1.28 -0.42 -10.25
CA MET A 66 0.63 -1.73 -10.26
C MET A 66 -0.60 -1.76 -11.16
N SER A 67 -0.71 -2.76 -12.00
CA SER A 67 -1.93 -3.10 -12.72
C SER A 67 -3.01 -3.62 -11.76
N LYS A 68 -4.25 -3.71 -12.26
CA LYS A 68 -5.36 -4.26 -11.45
C LYS A 68 -5.15 -5.73 -11.16
N GLU A 69 -4.58 -6.44 -12.13
CA GLU A 69 -4.26 -7.86 -12.04
C GLU A 69 -3.18 -8.11 -10.99
N GLU A 70 -2.16 -7.25 -10.92
CA GLU A 70 -1.14 -7.30 -9.86
C GLU A 70 -1.73 -7.00 -8.48
N MET A 71 -2.63 -6.02 -8.36
CA MET A 71 -3.34 -5.74 -7.10
C MET A 71 -4.20 -6.93 -6.62
N ASP A 72 -4.71 -7.75 -7.55
CA ASP A 72 -5.45 -8.98 -7.22
C ASP A 72 -4.56 -10.11 -6.70
N LEU A 73 -3.25 -10.05 -6.97
CA LEU A 73 -2.28 -11.05 -6.50
C LEU A 73 -1.74 -10.75 -5.09
N LEU A 74 -1.98 -9.53 -4.58
CA LEU A 74 -1.50 -9.15 -3.26
C LEU A 74 -2.15 -10.02 -2.18
N PRO A 75 -1.38 -10.47 -1.18
CA PRO A 75 -1.94 -11.22 -0.07
C PRO A 75 -2.88 -10.32 0.75
N PRO A 76 -3.96 -10.88 1.32
CA PRO A 76 -4.82 -10.12 2.21
C PRO A 76 -4.05 -9.71 3.47
N LEU A 77 -4.44 -8.58 4.07
CA LEU A 77 -3.83 -8.10 5.32
C LEU A 77 -3.97 -9.12 6.43
N MET A 78 -2.84 -9.67 6.90
CA MET A 78 -2.77 -10.86 7.77
C MET A 78 -3.44 -10.68 9.12
N TYR A 79 -3.26 -9.52 9.76
CA TYR A 79 -3.74 -9.18 11.11
C TYR A 79 -3.87 -10.40 12.02
N GLN A 80 -2.71 -10.98 12.38
CA GLN A 80 -2.42 -12.14 13.25
C GLN A 80 -2.22 -13.51 12.56
N ASP A 81 -1.63 -13.59 11.37
CA ASP A 81 -1.25 -14.90 10.79
C ASP A 81 0.20 -15.23 11.15
N GLY A 82 0.49 -15.30 12.45
CA GLY A 82 1.86 -15.42 12.97
C GLY A 82 2.67 -14.12 12.91
N GLU A 83 2.00 -12.98 12.73
CA GLU A 83 2.64 -11.67 12.69
C GLU A 83 3.21 -11.26 14.04
N LEU A 84 4.20 -10.37 13.97
CA LEU A 84 4.84 -9.75 15.12
C LEU A 84 4.47 -8.27 15.18
N ILE A 85 4.29 -7.77 16.39
CA ILE A 85 4.15 -6.35 16.70
C ILE A 85 5.35 -5.88 17.51
N TYR A 86 5.80 -4.65 17.28
CA TYR A 86 6.88 -4.05 18.05
C TYR A 86 6.32 -3.20 19.19
N HIS A 87 6.76 -3.46 20.41
CA HIS A 87 6.56 -2.58 21.56
C HIS A 87 7.89 -1.98 21.99
N CYS A 88 7.89 -0.69 22.35
CA CYS A 88 9.11 0.02 22.74
C CYS A 88 9.83 -0.60 23.96
N ASP A 89 9.08 -1.21 24.87
CA ASP A 89 9.56 -1.80 26.12
C ASP A 89 9.92 -3.30 26.00
N ARG A 90 9.27 -4.03 25.09
CA ARG A 90 9.38 -5.50 24.96
C ARG A 90 10.01 -5.98 23.65
N GLY A 91 10.20 -5.08 22.68
CA GLY A 91 10.64 -5.45 21.33
C GLY A 91 9.53 -6.13 20.53
N PHE A 92 9.93 -7.04 19.62
CA PHE A 92 8.98 -7.79 18.79
C PHE A 92 8.33 -8.93 19.58
N THR A 93 7.00 -8.93 19.65
CA THR A 93 6.18 -10.00 20.24
C THR A 93 5.13 -10.46 19.25
N SER A 94 4.55 -11.64 19.46
CA SER A 94 3.42 -12.10 18.64
C SER A 94 2.24 -11.14 18.75
N LEU A 95 1.60 -10.84 17.62
CA LEU A 95 0.41 -10.01 17.55
C LEU A 95 -0.81 -10.83 18.01
N HIS A 96 -1.50 -10.35 19.05
CA HIS A 96 -2.69 -10.97 19.63
C HIS A 96 -3.94 -10.10 19.45
N THR A 97 -5.11 -10.62 19.86
CA THR A 97 -6.41 -9.97 19.54
C THR A 97 -6.60 -8.72 20.35
N ASP A 98 -6.04 -8.72 21.56
CA ASP A 98 -6.02 -7.57 22.44
C ASP A 98 -5.18 -6.44 21.82
N ASP A 99 -4.04 -6.74 21.18
CA ASP A 99 -3.24 -5.72 20.46
C ASP A 99 -4.05 -5.13 19.30
N PHE A 100 -4.71 -5.98 18.50
CA PHE A 100 -5.56 -5.50 17.42
C PHE A 100 -6.66 -4.57 17.94
N LEU A 101 -7.39 -4.99 18.98
CA LEU A 101 -8.41 -4.17 19.65
C LEU A 101 -7.87 -2.86 20.20
N GLU A 102 -6.68 -2.87 20.81
CA GLU A 102 -6.04 -1.68 21.36
C GLU A 102 -5.72 -0.64 20.28
N PHE A 103 -5.16 -1.08 19.14
CA PHE A 103 -4.69 -0.17 18.10
C PHE A 103 -5.75 0.18 17.03
N THR A 104 -6.72 -0.69 16.78
CA THR A 104 -7.73 -0.49 15.72
C THR A 104 -9.16 -0.38 16.25
N GLY A 105 -9.39 -0.65 17.54
CA GLY A 105 -10.71 -0.62 18.15
C GLY A 105 -11.67 -1.60 17.47
N LEU A 106 -12.87 -1.11 17.12
CA LEU A 106 -13.88 -1.90 16.40
C LEU A 106 -13.83 -1.72 14.87
N SER A 107 -12.77 -1.07 14.36
CA SER A 107 -12.63 -0.73 12.95
C SER A 107 -11.64 -1.65 12.24
N TYR A 108 -12.01 -2.08 11.03
CA TYR A 108 -11.09 -2.66 10.06
C TYR A 108 -10.72 -1.62 9.01
N ASN A 109 -9.44 -1.25 8.95
CA ASN A 109 -8.92 -0.26 8.02
C ASN A 109 -8.36 -0.96 6.78
N THR A 110 -8.82 -0.56 5.60
CA THR A 110 -8.39 -1.14 4.33
C THR A 110 -8.29 -0.07 3.25
N VAL A 111 -7.63 -0.41 2.15
CA VAL A 111 -7.54 0.38 0.93
C VAL A 111 -7.96 -0.52 -0.22
N TRP A 112 -9.00 -0.15 -0.95
CA TRP A 112 -9.45 -0.91 -2.11
C TRP A 112 -8.94 -0.32 -3.41
N SER A 113 -8.99 1.01 -3.51
CA SER A 113 -8.58 1.75 -4.69
C SER A 113 -7.50 2.78 -4.38
N ILE A 114 -6.58 2.91 -5.33
CA ILE A 114 -5.41 3.80 -5.29
C ILE A 114 -5.47 4.71 -6.52
N GLY A 115 -5.09 5.97 -6.33
CA GLY A 115 -5.10 6.98 -7.38
C GLY A 115 -6.28 7.93 -7.29
N CYS A 116 -6.10 9.13 -7.82
CA CYS A 116 -7.13 10.16 -7.81
C CYS A 116 -7.04 11.01 -9.08
N PRO A 117 -8.14 11.16 -9.85
CA PRO A 117 -8.11 11.96 -11.07
C PRO A 117 -8.09 13.47 -10.81
N LEU A 118 -8.27 13.90 -9.56
CA LEU A 118 -8.37 15.30 -9.14
C LEU A 118 -7.00 15.88 -8.81
N LYS A 119 -6.84 17.20 -9.02
CA LYS A 119 -5.62 17.96 -8.66
C LYS A 119 -5.99 19.13 -7.73
N CYS A 120 -6.52 18.80 -6.55
CA CYS A 120 -6.93 19.80 -5.56
C CYS A 120 -5.72 20.60 -5.07
N THR A 121 -5.85 21.92 -4.96
CA THR A 121 -4.75 22.84 -4.62
C THR A 121 -4.08 22.57 -3.28
N PHE A 122 -4.78 21.91 -2.36
CA PHE A 122 -4.30 21.57 -1.02
C PHE A 122 -3.79 20.13 -0.88
N CYS A 123 -3.94 19.29 -1.92
CA CYS A 123 -3.77 17.84 -1.77
C CYS A 123 -2.37 17.36 -2.18
N GLY A 124 -1.74 16.58 -1.30
CA GLY A 124 -0.46 15.91 -1.54
C GLY A 124 -0.47 14.96 -2.74
N ASN A 125 -1.63 14.38 -3.10
CA ASN A 125 -1.77 13.49 -4.26
C ASN A 125 -1.41 14.18 -5.59
N SER A 126 -1.45 15.52 -5.64
CA SER A 126 -0.95 16.27 -6.78
C SER A 126 0.53 16.00 -7.06
N LYS A 127 1.33 15.69 -6.03
CA LYS A 127 2.74 15.30 -6.17
C LYS A 127 2.92 13.90 -6.73
N PHE A 128 2.06 12.97 -6.37
CA PHE A 128 2.02 11.64 -6.99
C PHE A 128 1.71 11.74 -8.49
N ILE A 129 0.77 12.61 -8.87
CA ILE A 129 0.40 12.87 -10.27
C ILE A 129 1.55 13.57 -11.04
N GLU A 130 2.28 14.47 -10.39
CA GLU A 130 3.46 15.11 -10.97
C GLU A 130 4.62 14.13 -11.20
N TYR A 131 4.77 13.17 -10.29
CA TYR A 131 5.75 12.09 -10.42
C TYR A 131 5.36 11.11 -11.52
N ASP A 132 4.11 10.63 -11.51
CA ASP A 132 3.55 9.77 -12.55
C ASP A 132 2.11 10.18 -12.86
N ASN A 133 1.89 10.72 -14.06
CA ASN A 133 0.57 11.15 -14.51
C ASN A 133 -0.45 9.99 -14.58
N ALA A 134 0.01 8.73 -14.66
CA ALA A 134 -0.86 7.56 -14.59
C ALA A 134 -1.51 7.37 -13.22
N TYR A 135 -1.00 8.00 -12.15
CA TYR A 135 -1.62 8.00 -10.80
C TYR A 135 -3.03 8.63 -10.80
N ARG A 136 -3.37 9.40 -11.84
CA ARG A 136 -4.73 9.92 -12.06
C ARG A 136 -5.74 8.82 -12.36
N ASN A 137 -5.27 7.67 -12.83
CA ASN A 137 -6.12 6.53 -13.07
C ASN A 137 -6.41 5.84 -11.73
N LEU A 138 -7.67 5.85 -11.36
CA LEU A 138 -8.15 5.05 -10.24
C LEU A 138 -7.99 3.56 -10.58
N ARG A 139 -7.13 2.89 -9.82
CA ARG A 139 -6.84 1.45 -9.91
C ARG A 139 -7.32 0.77 -8.65
N HIS A 140 -7.76 -0.47 -8.78
CA HIS A 140 -8.29 -1.25 -7.67
C HIS A 140 -8.22 -2.73 -8.05
N SER A 141 -8.06 -3.58 -7.04
CA SER A 141 -8.30 -5.01 -7.16
C SER A 141 -9.77 -5.29 -7.47
N SER A 142 -10.10 -6.52 -7.87
CA SER A 142 -11.47 -6.93 -8.11
C SER A 142 -12.35 -6.71 -6.87
N PRO A 143 -13.66 -6.42 -7.03
CA PRO A 143 -14.57 -6.34 -5.89
C PRO A 143 -14.60 -7.62 -5.04
N ARG A 144 -14.31 -8.77 -5.65
CA ARG A 144 -14.27 -10.05 -4.95
C ARG A 144 -13.10 -10.09 -3.96
N THR A 145 -11.93 -9.60 -4.36
CA THR A 145 -10.72 -9.54 -3.53
C THR A 145 -10.97 -8.81 -2.23
N VAL A 146 -11.53 -7.59 -2.28
CA VAL A 146 -11.82 -6.81 -1.06
C VAL A 146 -12.96 -7.41 -0.23
N ILE A 147 -13.97 -8.02 -0.86
CA ILE A 147 -15.05 -8.70 -0.13
C ILE A 147 -14.50 -9.91 0.64
N ASP A 148 -13.63 -10.69 0.01
CA ASP A 148 -13.04 -11.89 0.62
C ASP A 148 -12.05 -11.49 1.73
N GLU A 149 -11.30 -10.40 1.55
CA GLU A 149 -10.49 -9.79 2.62
C GLU A 149 -11.36 -9.39 3.83
N ILE A 150 -12.42 -8.61 3.62
CA ILE A 150 -13.30 -8.16 4.72
C ILE A 150 -13.97 -9.34 5.42
N LYS A 151 -14.46 -10.34 4.68
CA LYS A 151 -15.03 -11.55 5.27
C LYS A 151 -14.03 -12.29 6.15
N ARG A 152 -12.78 -12.39 5.69
CA ARG A 152 -11.70 -13.01 6.45
C ARG A 152 -11.41 -12.22 7.73
N ALA A 153 -11.31 -10.90 7.64
CA ALA A 153 -11.09 -10.03 8.79
C ALA A 153 -12.21 -10.19 9.83
N VAL A 154 -13.48 -10.11 9.42
CA VAL A 154 -14.65 -10.28 10.32
C VAL A 154 -14.71 -11.68 10.92
N SER A 155 -14.39 -12.73 10.14
CA SER A 155 -14.34 -14.11 10.67
C SER A 155 -13.25 -14.28 11.73
N LYS A 156 -12.15 -13.55 11.62
CA LYS A 156 -11.00 -13.62 12.52
C LYS A 156 -11.18 -12.76 13.76
N HIS A 157 -11.81 -11.60 13.57
CA HIS A 157 -12.05 -10.57 14.57
C HIS A 157 -13.55 -10.25 14.63
N PRO A 158 -14.38 -11.08 15.28
CA PRO A 158 -15.84 -10.92 15.27
C PRO A 158 -16.36 -9.64 15.93
N HIS A 159 -15.51 -8.93 16.65
CA HIS A 159 -15.82 -7.65 17.29
C HIS A 159 -15.83 -6.46 16.30
N ILE A 160 -15.31 -6.64 15.07
CA ILE A 160 -15.33 -5.60 14.05
C ILE A 160 -16.77 -5.16 13.78
N SER A 161 -17.06 -3.87 13.99
CA SER A 161 -18.36 -3.26 13.71
C SER A 161 -18.29 -2.22 12.59
N THR A 162 -17.10 -1.88 12.11
CA THR A 162 -16.89 -0.83 11.11
C THR A 162 -15.79 -1.22 10.14
N VAL A 163 -15.99 -0.92 8.85
CA VAL A 163 -14.96 -1.02 7.83
C VAL A 163 -14.68 0.39 7.32
N ALA A 164 -13.44 0.84 7.46
CA ALA A 164 -12.97 2.14 7.03
C ALA A 164 -12.10 2.00 5.78
N PHE A 165 -12.56 2.58 4.68
CA PHE A 165 -11.80 2.67 3.43
C PHE A 165 -10.97 3.95 3.44
N HIS A 166 -9.65 3.81 3.32
CA HIS A 166 -8.68 4.91 3.25
C HIS A 166 -8.28 5.26 1.81
N ASP A 167 -9.10 4.86 0.85
CA ASP A 167 -8.93 5.19 -0.56
C ASP A 167 -8.90 6.71 -0.77
N ASP A 168 -8.01 7.17 -1.66
CA ASP A 168 -7.94 8.57 -2.08
C ASP A 168 -9.28 9.10 -2.62
N SER A 169 -10.09 8.23 -3.23
CA SER A 169 -11.35 8.59 -3.89
C SER A 169 -12.33 7.41 -4.02
N PHE A 170 -12.71 6.82 -2.88
CA PHE A 170 -13.62 5.66 -2.82
C PHE A 170 -14.90 5.81 -3.67
N LEU A 171 -15.60 6.94 -3.55
CA LEU A 171 -16.88 7.17 -4.24
C LEU A 171 -16.75 7.25 -5.77
N LEU A 172 -15.57 7.60 -6.29
CA LEU A 172 -15.31 7.60 -7.72
C LEU A 172 -15.17 6.18 -8.28
N CYS A 173 -14.79 5.20 -7.44
CA CYS A 173 -14.72 3.78 -7.80
C CYS A 173 -16.10 3.19 -8.10
N LEU A 174 -17.08 3.49 -7.23
CA LEU A 174 -18.44 2.92 -7.29
C LEU A 174 -19.16 3.24 -8.62
N THR A 175 -19.02 4.45 -9.14
CA THR A 175 -19.69 4.84 -10.40
C THR A 175 -19.18 4.08 -11.62
N ARG A 176 -17.89 3.71 -11.64
CA ARG A 176 -17.27 2.90 -12.70
C ARG A 176 -17.54 1.41 -12.50
N CYS A 177 -17.47 0.92 -11.27
CA CYS A 177 -17.68 -0.49 -10.96
C CYS A 177 -19.14 -0.92 -11.18
N CYS A 178 -20.12 -0.15 -10.67
CA CYS A 178 -21.55 -0.46 -10.81
C CYS A 178 -22.02 -0.49 -12.28
N ARG A 179 -21.41 0.32 -13.16
CA ARG A 179 -21.70 0.27 -14.61
C ARG A 179 -21.29 -1.07 -15.24
N ASN A 180 -20.22 -1.69 -14.75
CA ASN A 180 -19.76 -3.00 -15.22
C ASN A 180 -20.49 -4.16 -14.50
N SER A 181 -20.93 -3.97 -13.26
CA SER A 181 -21.67 -4.96 -12.47
C SER A 181 -23.16 -5.07 -12.81
N ALA A 182 -23.74 -4.13 -13.56
CA ALA A 182 -25.14 -4.21 -14.02
C ALA A 182 -25.43 -5.46 -14.89
N ASN A 183 -24.40 -6.16 -15.37
CA ASN A 183 -24.51 -7.44 -16.08
C ASN A 183 -24.44 -8.68 -15.18
N PHE A 184 -24.13 -8.55 -13.88
CA PHE A 184 -23.99 -9.70 -12.98
C PHE A 184 -25.32 -10.21 -12.40
N GLY A 185 -26.40 -9.42 -12.49
CA GLY A 185 -27.72 -9.73 -11.93
C GLY A 185 -28.74 -10.34 -12.90
N ARG A 186 -28.39 -10.61 -14.16
CA ARG A 186 -29.34 -11.05 -15.22
C ARG A 186 -29.16 -12.49 -15.71
N LYS A 187 -28.51 -13.35 -14.93
CA LYS A 187 -28.60 -14.80 -15.13
C LYS A 187 -29.42 -15.43 -14.00
N LYS A 188 -30.73 -15.47 -14.21
CA LYS A 188 -31.63 -16.51 -13.69
C LYS A 188 -32.15 -17.28 -14.90
#